data_AF-A0A8R1DXM6-F1
#
_entry.id   AF-A0A8R1DXM6-F1
#
_cell.length_a   1.000
_cell.length_b   1.000
_cell.length_c   1.000
_cell.angle_alpha   90.00
_cell.angle_beta   90.00
_cell.angle_gamma   90.00
#
_symmetry.space_group_name_H-M   'P 1'
#
loop_
_entity.id
_entity.type
_entity.pdbx_description
1 polymer ?
#
loop_
_entity_poly.entity_id
_entity_poly.type
_entity_poly.pdbx_seq_one_letter_code
_entity_poly.pdbx_strand_id
1 'polypeptide(L)' 'MLAATANHPLCMACSTMFTVPTTWDRAQKVFIHGCNALGNAKTPCTNLVNAADLTASYGKMLPHISKLREIGCSKYCR' A
#
# COMPACT_ATOMS: atom_id res chain seq x y z
N MET A 1 -15.73 10.20 26.81
CA MET A 1 -15.16 8.89 26.43
C MET A 1 -14.61 9.02 25.02
N LEU A 2 -13.29 9.18 24.89
CA LEU A 2 -12.61 9.25 23.59
C LEU A 2 -12.43 7.81 23.10
N ALA A 3 -13.31 7.35 22.21
CA ALA A 3 -13.11 6.07 21.54
C ALA A 3 -11.93 6.23 20.58
N ALA A 4 -10.80 5.61 20.92
CA ALA A 4 -9.72 5.40 19.98
C ALA A 4 -10.25 4.53 18.84
N THR A 5 -10.61 5.14 17.71
CA THR A 5 -10.68 4.39 16.45
C THR A 5 -9.25 3.96 16.17
N ALA A 6 -8.93 2.69 16.45
CA ALA A 6 -7.66 2.12 16.01
C ALA A 6 -7.60 2.33 14.49
N ASN A 7 -6.80 3.30 14.04
CA ASN A 7 -6.64 3.62 12.63
C ASN A 7 -6.35 2.31 11.90
N HIS A 8 -7.31 1.83 11.11
CA HIS A 8 -7.13 0.62 10.34
C HIS A 8 -5.84 0.79 9.52
N PRO A 9 -4.93 -0.19 9.43
CA PRO A 9 -3.65 0.01 8.75
C PRO A 9 -3.76 0.54 7.31
N LEU A 10 -4.89 0.25 6.65
CA LEU A 10 -5.27 0.82 5.35
C LEU A 10 -5.42 2.35 5.35
N CYS A 11 -5.75 2.98 6.47
CA CYS A 11 -6.00 4.41 6.57
C CYS A 11 -4.74 5.26 6.36
N MET A 12 -3.54 4.69 6.54
CA MET A 12 -2.31 5.39 6.17
C MET A 12 -2.28 5.74 4.68
N ALA A 13 -2.77 4.84 3.83
CA ALA A 13 -2.90 5.10 2.41
C ALA A 13 -3.91 6.20 2.09
N CYS A 14 -4.86 6.49 2.99
CA CYS A 14 -5.91 7.49 2.81
C CYS A 14 -5.47 8.92 3.14
N SER A 15 -4.33 9.09 3.79
CA SER A 15 -3.78 10.40 4.10
C SER A 15 -3.50 11.19 2.81
N THR A 16 -3.64 12.52 2.88
CA THR A 16 -3.27 13.45 1.80
C THR A 16 -1.76 13.45 1.54
N MET A 17 -0.96 13.03 2.53
CA MET A 17 0.48 12.87 2.41
C MET A 17 0.89 11.61 1.63
N PHE A 18 0.00 10.62 1.50
CA PHE A 18 0.27 9.41 0.73
C PHE A 18 -0.14 9.58 -0.73
N THR A 19 0.84 9.55 -1.62
CA THR A 19 0.62 9.51 -3.07
C THR A 19 0.85 8.10 -3.58
N VAL A 20 -0.11 7.57 -4.35
CA VAL A 20 0.06 6.27 -5.03
C VAL A 20 1.24 6.38 -5.99
N PRO A 21 2.29 5.55 -5.83
CA PRO A 21 3.43 5.57 -6.74
C PRO A 21 2.98 5.30 -8.18
N THR A 22 3.52 6.04 -9.15
CA THR A 22 3.15 5.92 -10.57
C THR A 22 4.03 4.95 -11.35
N THR A 23 5.12 4.49 -10.77
CA THR A 23 6.06 3.54 -11.37
C THR A 23 6.26 2.33 -10.47
N TRP A 24 6.56 1.18 -11.08
CA TRP A 24 6.79 -0.06 -10.33
C TRP A 24 7.97 0.09 -9.35
N ASP A 25 9.08 0.73 -9.74
CA ASP A 25 10.24 0.91 -8.87
C ASP A 25 9.91 1.68 -7.57
N ARG A 26 9.06 2.69 -7.67
CA ARG A 26 8.62 3.48 -6.51
C ARG A 26 7.62 2.68 -5.68
N ALA A 27 6.72 1.94 -6.33
CA ALA A 27 5.78 1.07 -5.65
C ALA A 27 6.48 -0.04 -4.86
N GLN A 28 7.49 -0.66 -5.46
CA GLN A 28 8.31 -1.70 -4.87
C GLN A 28 8.97 -1.19 -3.57
N LYS A 29 9.54 0.02 -3.58
CA LYS A 29 10.11 0.64 -2.37
C LYS A 29 9.07 0.82 -1.26
N VAL A 30 7.86 1.25 -1.60
CA VAL A 30 6.75 1.39 -0.63
C VAL A 30 6.34 0.02 -0.07
N PHE A 31 6.21 -1.00 -0.91
CA PHE A 31 5.87 -2.35 -0.47
C PHE A 31 6.95 -2.97 0.41
N ILE A 32 8.23 -2.81 0.05
CA ILE A 32 9.36 -3.24 0.90
C ILE A 32 9.32 -2.52 2.26
N HIS A 33 9.02 -1.22 2.26
CA HIS A 33 8.85 -0.49 3.52
C HIS A 33 7.72 -1.08 4.36
N GLY A 34 6.57 -1.39 3.74
CA GLY A 34 5.45 -2.09 4.39
C GLY A 34 5.83 -3.47 4.93
N CYS A 35 6.64 -4.24 4.20
CA CYS A 35 7.12 -5.55 4.65
C CYS A 35 7.89 -5.47 5.98
N ASN A 36 8.56 -4.34 6.28
CA ASN A 36 9.29 -4.17 7.54
C ASN A 36 8.37 -4.22 8.77
N ALA A 37 7.08 -3.88 8.63
CA ALA A 37 6.12 -3.93 9.72
C ALA A 37 5.61 -5.35 10.02
N LEU A 38 5.96 -6.36 9.22
CA LEU A 38 5.39 -7.72 9.31
C LEU A 38 6.16 -8.69 10.23
N GLY A 39 7.15 -8.20 10.99
CA GLY A 39 7.93 -9.02 11.92
C GLY A 39 8.54 -10.25 11.24
N ASN A 40 8.15 -11.46 11.68
CA ASN A 40 8.66 -12.72 11.14
C ASN A 40 8.36 -12.92 9.64
N ALA A 41 7.34 -12.25 9.08
CA ALA A 41 7.01 -12.33 7.66
C ALA A 41 7.75 -11.28 6.80
N LYS A 42 8.62 -10.46 7.39
CA LYS A 42 9.41 -9.44 6.68
C LYS A 42 10.19 -10.04 5.51
N THR A 43 11.02 -11.06 5.75
CA THR A 43 11.87 -11.67 4.73
C THR A 43 11.08 -12.27 3.56
N PRO A 44 10.06 -13.14 3.79
CA PRO A 44 9.29 -13.69 2.67
C PRO A 44 8.53 -12.59 1.90
N CYS A 45 8.00 -11.58 2.58
CA CYS A 45 7.35 -10.43 1.93
C CYS A 45 8.33 -9.67 1.02
N THR A 46 9.51 -9.31 1.53
CA THR A 46 10.54 -8.61 0.76
C THR A 46 11.00 -9.41 -0.46
N ASN A 47 11.21 -10.71 -0.31
CA ASN A 47 11.62 -11.57 -1.42
C ASN A 47 10.54 -11.67 -2.50
N LEU A 48 9.27 -11.76 -2.11
CA LEU A 48 8.15 -11.75 -3.06
C LEU A 48 8.07 -10.44 -3.84
N VAL A 49 8.22 -9.30 -3.16
CA VAL A 49 8.21 -7.98 -3.79
C VAL A 49 9.43 -7.79 -4.72
N ASN A 50 10.61 -8.29 -4.34
CA ASN A 50 11.81 -8.23 -5.17
C ASN A 50 11.75 -9.13 -6.41
N ALA A 51 11.07 -10.28 -6.31
CA ALA A 51 10.91 -11.21 -7.43
C ALA A 51 9.87 -10.75 -8.46
N ALA A 52 8.93 -9.89 -8.06
CA ALA A 52 7.92 -9.36 -8.95
C ALA A 52 8.51 -8.27 -9.87
N ASP A 53 8.31 -8.42 -11.17
CA ASP A 53 8.51 -7.36 -12.15
C ASP A 53 7.18 -6.98 -12.78
N LEU A 54 6.67 -5.82 -12.39
CA LEU A 54 5.45 -5.24 -12.94
C LEU A 54 5.73 -4.01 -13.79
N THR A 55 6.98 -3.74 -14.18
CA THR A 55 7.36 -2.50 -14.88
C THR A 55 6.48 -2.21 -16.09
N ALA A 56 6.20 -3.21 -16.92
CA ALA A 56 5.35 -3.07 -18.11
C ALA A 56 3.83 -2.99 -17.80
N SER A 57 3.41 -3.51 -16.65
CA SER A 57 1.98 -3.68 -16.31
C SER A 57 1.48 -2.64 -15.31
N TYR A 58 2.37 -2.07 -14.50
CA TYR A 58 2.01 -1.24 -13.36
C TYR A 58 1.25 0.03 -13.77
N GLY A 59 1.65 0.67 -14.88
CA GLY A 59 0.92 1.81 -15.43
C GLY A 59 -0.54 1.49 -15.78
N LYS A 60 -0.81 0.27 -16.26
CA LYS A 60 -2.17 -0.22 -16.54
C LYS A 60 -2.94 -0.55 -15.26
N MET A 61 -2.25 -0.85 -14.17
CA MET A 61 -2.85 -1.13 -12.86
C MET A 61 -3.23 0.14 -12.09
N LEU A 62 -2.58 1.28 -12.35
CA LEU A 62 -2.78 2.52 -11.58
C LEU A 62 -4.25 2.97 -11.43
N PRO A 63 -5.10 2.94 -12.48
CA PRO A 63 -6.50 3.33 -12.33
C PRO A 63 -7.25 2.42 -11.34
N HIS A 64 -6.96 1.11 -11.37
CA HIS A 64 -7.57 0.13 -10.49
C HIS A 64 -7.07 0.27 -9.05
N ILE A 65 -5.75 0.47 -8.86
CA ILE A 65 -5.15 0.73 -7.54
C ILE A 65 -5.76 1.99 -6.91
N SER A 66 -5.90 3.06 -7.70
CA SER A 66 -6.46 4.32 -7.24
C SER A 66 -7.92 4.16 -6.83
N LYS A 67 -8.71 3.39 -7.61
CA LYS A 67 -10.11 3.13 -7.28
C LYS A 67 -10.26 2.26 -6.03
N LEU A 68 -9.43 1.24 -5.87
CA LEU A 68 -9.42 0.40 -4.66
C LEU A 68 -9.07 1.21 -3.41
N ARG A 69 -8.08 2.11 -3.51
CA ARG A 69 -7.75 3.05 -2.44
C ARG A 69 -8.96 3.89 -2.07
N GLU A 70 -9.59 4.56 -3.04
CA GLU A 70 -10.77 5.40 -2.81
C GLU A 70 -11.89 4.65 -2.07
N ILE A 71 -12.25 3.46 -2.56
CA ILE A 71 -13.29 2.61 -1.96
C ILE A 71 -12.87 2.18 -0.54
N GLY A 72 -11.65 1.71 -0.35
CA GLY A 72 -11.14 1.27 0.94
C GLY A 72 -11.16 2.41 1.97
N CYS A 73 -10.69 3.60 1.57
CA CYS A 73 -10.71 4.78 2.43
C CYS A 73 -12.13 5.19 2.83
N SER A 74 -13.05 5.24 1.87
CA SER A 74 -14.45 5.59 2.17
C SER A 74 -15.13 4.56 3.09
N LYS A 75 -14.69 3.29 3.09
CA LYS A 75 -15.35 2.22 3.84
C LYS A 75 -14.77 2.01 5.24
N TYR A 76 -13.44 2.12 5.39
CA TYR A 76 -12.73 1.68 6.59
C TYR A 76 -12.11 2.83 7.41
N CYS A 77 -12.09 4.06 6.89
CA CYS A 77 -11.27 5.16 7.42
C CYS A 77 -12.02 6.48 7.58
N ARG A 78 -13.33 6.42 7.85
CA ARG A 78 -14.15 7.59 8.19
C ARG A 78 -14.02 7.96 9.65
#